data_AF-A0A182NQW3-F1
#
_entry.id   AF-A0A182NQW3-F1
#
_cell.length_a   1.000
_cell.length_b   1.000
_cell.length_c   1.000
_cell.angle_alpha   90.00
_cell.angle_beta   90.00
_cell.angle_gamma   90.00
#
_symmetry.space_group_name_H-M   'P 1'
#
loop_
_entity.id
_entity.type
_entity.pdbx_description
1 polymer ?
#
loop_
_entity_poly.entity_id
_entity_poly.type
_entity_poly.pdbx_seq_one_letter_code
_entity_poly.pdbx_strand_id
1 'polypeptide(L)'
;MTIGLALRVLMMVAALAASNAKCPPKDAAHGGPRRVILDMDGGGDDAWALVMLLSNEKRHNICVQAVTCTHGNARASDVVVNVLRILESLDRLDVPVYVGATEPFLTPAPNRNVSHYFWGDNGFGDVEFGQSPSTDSLQSVHAVEMMNELFQQYPNRISLLAVGPLTNVALLYKMYPETKDKIGALYILGGNRNGVGNTAGAAEFNFFRDPEAAHIVLNNSPLVVHVFPWETVLLQTFTTRWRFATFAETTNPAIEVLNRVEYEVYAEEDIWTPCDMYVAAVFLNGTILQTTQSYRAEVELNGSVTRGMMAILHHVKDVSQHNVIVIDRIDAQEVRRMLIALNHA
;
A
#
# COMPACT_ATOMS: atom_id res chain seq x y z
N MET A 1 47.05 29.73 13.90
CA MET A 1 46.69 29.47 12.50
C MET A 1 46.74 27.97 12.27
N THR A 2 45.58 27.42 11.89
CA THR A 2 45.30 26.07 11.33
C THR A 2 45.71 24.84 12.13
N ILE A 3 44.78 24.44 13.00
CA ILE A 3 44.54 23.08 13.51
C ILE A 3 44.08 22.21 12.33
N GLY A 4 44.83 21.16 12.01
CA GLY A 4 44.46 20.14 11.02
C GLY A 4 43.49 19.13 11.65
N LEU A 5 42.22 19.24 11.28
CA LEU A 5 41.10 18.44 11.73
C LEU A 5 41.14 17.05 11.08
N ALA A 6 42.04 16.18 11.56
CA ALA A 6 42.09 14.76 11.21
C ALA A 6 41.66 13.93 12.42
N LEU A 7 40.39 14.06 12.84
CA LEU A 7 39.77 13.15 13.82
C LEU A 7 38.26 13.36 13.84
N ARG A 8 37.50 12.43 13.21
CA ARG A 8 36.10 12.04 13.48
C ARG A 8 35.49 11.38 12.23
N VAL A 9 36.00 10.21 11.85
CA VAL A 9 35.32 9.26 10.93
C VAL A 9 34.96 7.97 11.70
N LEU A 10 34.79 8.05 13.02
CA LEU A 10 34.39 6.91 13.82
C LEU A 10 33.40 7.38 14.90
N MET A 11 32.28 6.66 14.98
CA MET A 11 31.16 6.81 15.94
C MET A 11 30.03 7.77 15.55
N MET A 12 29.14 7.27 14.69
CA MET A 12 27.68 7.37 14.90
C MET A 12 27.02 6.09 14.37
N VAL A 13 27.33 4.98 15.02
CA VAL A 13 26.51 3.75 15.00
C VAL A 13 26.11 3.52 16.47
N ALA A 14 25.01 4.16 16.86
CA ALA A 14 24.22 3.96 18.08
C ALA A 14 23.20 5.12 18.10
N ALA A 15 21.90 4.91 18.04
CA ALA A 15 21.14 3.90 18.75
C ALA A 15 20.25 3.07 17.82
N LEU A 16 20.35 1.74 17.92
CA LEU A 16 19.26 0.86 17.53
C LEU A 16 18.07 1.17 18.43
N ALA A 17 17.12 1.97 17.95
CA ALA A 17 15.74 1.77 18.34
C ALA A 17 15.34 0.45 17.70
N ALA A 18 15.47 -0.64 18.46
CA ALA A 18 14.89 -1.91 18.06
C ALA A 18 13.38 -1.68 17.90
N SER A 19 12.93 -1.50 16.65
CA SER A 19 11.51 -1.38 16.34
C SER A 19 10.82 -2.65 16.83
N ASN A 20 9.82 -2.51 17.69
CA ASN A 20 9.23 -3.59 18.46
C ASN A 20 8.33 -4.57 17.67
N ALA A 21 8.29 -4.56 16.33
CA ALA A 21 7.78 -5.71 15.58
C ALA A 21 8.87 -6.76 15.39
N LYS A 22 8.91 -7.76 16.26
CA LYS A 22 9.80 -8.91 16.07
C LYS A 22 9.19 -9.90 15.08
N CYS A 23 9.26 -9.56 13.79
CA CYS A 23 9.25 -10.60 12.76
C CYS A 23 10.38 -11.60 13.06
N PRO A 24 10.08 -12.91 13.22
CA PRO A 24 11.08 -13.86 13.66
C PRO A 24 12.30 -13.86 12.70
N PRO A 25 13.53 -13.88 13.24
CA PRO A 25 14.72 -14.02 12.41
C PRO A 25 14.64 -15.32 11.62
N LYS A 26 15.36 -15.40 10.50
CA LYS A 26 15.33 -16.58 9.64
C LYS A 26 15.87 -17.80 10.41
N ASP A 27 15.04 -18.81 10.62
CA ASP A 27 15.53 -20.13 11.02
C ASP A 27 16.22 -20.79 9.82
N ALA A 28 17.44 -21.30 10.07
CA ALA A 28 18.29 -21.91 9.05
C ALA A 28 17.67 -23.12 8.35
N ALA A 29 16.67 -23.76 8.97
CA ALA A 29 16.04 -24.99 8.47
C ALA A 29 14.83 -24.75 7.54
N HIS A 30 14.07 -23.66 7.69
CA HIS A 30 12.74 -23.54 7.06
C HIS A 30 12.51 -22.28 6.24
N GLY A 31 13.49 -21.37 6.17
CA GLY A 31 13.29 -20.09 5.48
C GLY A 31 12.18 -19.30 6.16
N GLY A 32 12.55 -18.50 7.18
CA GLY A 32 11.60 -17.69 7.97
C GLY A 32 10.59 -16.88 7.15
N PRO A 33 9.58 -16.29 7.81
CA PRO A 33 8.36 -15.79 7.18
C PRO A 33 8.63 -14.81 6.03
N ARG A 34 7.71 -14.76 5.06
CA ARG A 34 7.75 -13.72 4.02
C ARG A 34 7.46 -12.37 4.67
N ARG A 35 8.37 -11.42 4.53
CA ARG A 35 8.26 -10.11 5.18
C ARG A 35 7.57 -9.12 4.25
N VAL A 36 6.71 -8.29 4.80
CA VAL A 36 5.97 -7.29 4.06
C VAL A 36 5.99 -5.94 4.77
N ILE A 37 6.15 -4.87 3.99
CA ILE A 37 5.82 -3.50 4.38
C ILE A 37 4.56 -3.12 3.60
N LEU A 38 3.57 -2.57 4.28
CA LEU A 38 2.36 -2.01 3.67
C LEU A 38 2.45 -0.48 3.69
N ASP A 39 2.47 0.14 2.51
CA ASP A 39 2.46 1.60 2.31
C ASP A 39 1.07 2.02 1.83
N MET A 40 0.36 2.79 2.66
CA MET A 40 -1.09 3.02 2.53
C MET A 40 -1.49 4.48 2.81
N ASP A 41 -2.65 4.91 2.32
CA ASP A 41 -3.13 6.30 2.35
C ASP A 41 -4.51 6.48 3.04
N GLY A 42 -5.03 5.40 3.65
CA GLY A 42 -5.91 5.44 4.80
C GLY A 42 -7.42 5.40 4.53
N GLY A 43 -7.83 4.93 3.36
CA GLY A 43 -9.20 4.51 3.08
C GLY A 43 -9.59 3.22 3.81
N GLY A 44 -10.90 2.92 3.81
CA GLY A 44 -11.40 1.67 4.38
C GLY A 44 -10.93 0.44 3.60
N ASP A 45 -10.66 0.58 2.30
CA ASP A 45 -10.05 -0.44 1.46
C ASP A 45 -8.60 -0.73 1.84
N ASP A 46 -7.79 0.28 2.17
CA ASP A 46 -6.45 0.06 2.73
C ASP A 46 -6.52 -0.72 4.06
N ALA A 47 -7.49 -0.38 4.91
CA ALA A 47 -7.71 -1.08 6.17
C ALA A 47 -8.09 -2.55 5.96
N TRP A 48 -8.85 -2.88 4.91
CA TRP A 48 -9.07 -4.28 4.51
C TRP A 48 -7.78 -4.99 4.11
N ALA A 49 -6.86 -4.32 3.43
CA ALA A 49 -5.54 -4.89 3.11
C ALA A 49 -4.74 -5.20 4.39
N LEU A 50 -4.72 -4.27 5.35
CA LEU A 50 -4.05 -4.45 6.63
C LEU A 50 -4.66 -5.61 7.44
N VAL A 51 -5.98 -5.64 7.60
CA VAL A 51 -6.70 -6.73 8.29
C VAL A 51 -6.41 -8.07 7.62
N MET A 52 -6.47 -8.12 6.29
CA MET A 52 -6.20 -9.34 5.54
C MET A 52 -4.78 -9.87 5.78
N LEU A 53 -3.75 -9.00 5.80
CA LEU A 53 -2.38 -9.42 6.09
C LEU A 53 -2.22 -9.92 7.53
N LEU A 54 -2.67 -9.16 8.52
CA LEU A 54 -2.48 -9.47 9.95
C LEU A 54 -3.20 -10.76 10.35
N SER A 55 -4.46 -10.92 9.94
CA SER A 55 -5.26 -12.13 10.21
C SER A 55 -4.69 -13.39 9.54
N ASN A 56 -3.78 -13.25 8.55
CA ASN A 56 -3.23 -14.37 7.80
C ASN A 56 -1.73 -14.64 8.05
N GLU A 57 -1.07 -13.95 8.99
CA GLU A 57 0.36 -14.13 9.27
C GLU A 57 0.74 -15.58 9.56
N LYS A 58 0.01 -16.23 10.47
CA LYS A 58 0.23 -17.64 10.83
C LYS A 58 -0.07 -18.58 9.68
N ARG A 59 -1.21 -18.37 8.99
CA ARG A 59 -1.70 -19.26 7.92
C ARG A 59 -0.77 -19.26 6.70
N HIS A 60 -0.27 -18.09 6.31
CA HIS A 60 0.54 -17.91 5.11
C HIS A 60 2.04 -17.77 5.40
N ASN A 61 2.46 -17.96 6.66
CA ASN A 61 3.83 -17.76 7.14
C ASN A 61 4.40 -16.42 6.64
N ILE A 62 3.66 -15.34 6.89
CA ILE A 62 4.08 -13.97 6.58
C ILE A 62 4.31 -13.18 7.87
N CYS A 63 5.00 -12.05 7.74
CA CYS A 63 5.14 -11.10 8.83
C CYS A 63 5.06 -9.67 8.31
N VAL A 64 4.11 -8.90 8.85
CA VAL A 64 3.96 -7.46 8.63
C VAL A 64 5.03 -6.74 9.43
N GLN A 65 6.06 -6.29 8.74
CA GLN A 65 7.26 -5.71 9.34
C GLN A 65 7.03 -4.26 9.79
N ALA A 66 6.24 -3.51 9.03
CA ALA A 66 5.87 -2.13 9.31
C ALA A 66 4.66 -1.72 8.45
N VAL A 67 3.96 -0.69 8.89
CA VAL A 67 2.99 0.06 8.08
C VAL A 67 3.53 1.48 7.89
N THR A 68 3.50 1.97 6.65
CA THR A 68 3.89 3.34 6.31
C THR A 68 2.69 4.11 5.80
N CYS A 69 2.50 5.32 6.31
CA CYS A 69 1.37 6.17 5.98
C CYS A 69 1.80 7.28 5.02
N THR A 70 1.11 7.42 3.88
CA THR A 70 1.32 8.52 2.93
C THR A 70 0.06 9.39 2.78
N HIS A 71 0.15 10.45 1.98
CA HIS A 71 -1.00 11.26 1.60
C HIS A 71 -1.83 10.54 0.53
N GLY A 72 -3.12 10.86 0.44
CA GLY A 72 -3.95 10.37 -0.65
C GLY A 72 -5.43 10.48 -0.31
N ASN A 73 -6.08 9.36 0.02
CA ASN A 73 -7.45 9.30 0.52
C ASN A 73 -7.66 10.29 1.67
N ALA A 74 -6.81 10.24 2.69
CA ALA A 74 -6.76 11.20 3.80
C ALA A 74 -5.42 11.94 3.89
N ARG A 75 -5.31 12.86 4.86
CA ARG A 75 -4.02 13.43 5.25
C ARG A 75 -3.24 12.38 6.01
N ALA A 76 -1.92 12.31 5.83
CA ALA A 76 -1.08 11.28 6.47
C ALA A 76 -1.26 11.19 8.01
N SER A 77 -1.58 12.29 8.69
CA SER A 77 -1.92 12.28 10.13
C SER A 77 -3.20 11.52 10.44
N ASP A 78 -4.24 11.64 9.61
CA ASP A 78 -5.50 10.92 9.76
C ASP A 78 -5.31 9.44 9.39
N VAL A 79 -4.48 9.15 8.38
CA VAL A 79 -4.07 7.78 8.02
C VAL A 79 -3.44 7.06 9.22
N VAL A 80 -2.54 7.71 9.95
CA VAL A 80 -1.95 7.14 11.18
C VAL A 80 -3.02 6.78 12.20
N VAL A 81 -4.00 7.66 12.44
CA VAL A 81 -5.09 7.38 13.38
C VAL A 81 -5.90 6.17 12.93
N ASN A 82 -6.20 6.06 11.63
CA ASN A 82 -6.94 4.93 11.07
C ASN A 82 -6.17 3.61 11.20
N VAL A 83 -4.87 3.60 10.85
CA VAL A 83 -4.00 2.43 11.01
C VAL A 83 -3.93 1.99 12.46
N LEU A 84 -3.64 2.91 13.38
CA LEU A 84 -3.53 2.60 14.81
C LEU A 84 -4.84 2.05 15.38
N ARG A 85 -6.00 2.56 14.93
CA ARG A 85 -7.31 2.03 15.32
C ARG A 85 -7.50 0.58 14.89
N ILE A 86 -7.12 0.24 13.67
CA ILE A 86 -7.18 -1.15 13.18
C ILE A 86 -6.20 -2.03 13.96
N LEU A 87 -4.95 -1.58 14.17
CA LEU A 87 -3.96 -2.32 14.94
C LEU A 87 -4.41 -2.57 16.39
N GLU A 88 -4.93 -1.55 17.06
CA GLU A 88 -5.45 -1.65 18.43
C GLU A 88 -6.62 -2.64 18.52
N SER A 89 -7.54 -2.60 17.54
CA SER A 89 -8.67 -3.54 17.49
C SER A 89 -8.26 -5.00 17.33
N LEU A 90 -7.08 -5.26 16.75
CA LEU A 90 -6.53 -6.60 16.56
C LEU A 90 -5.51 -7.01 17.63
N ASP A 91 -5.28 -6.18 18.66
CA ASP A 91 -4.18 -6.35 19.63
C ASP A 91 -2.80 -6.46 18.95
N ARG A 92 -2.59 -5.65 17.90
CA ARG A 92 -1.39 -5.65 17.05
C ARG A 92 -0.60 -4.35 17.08
N LEU A 93 -0.65 -3.64 18.20
CA LEU A 93 0.20 -2.46 18.44
C LEU A 93 1.70 -2.81 18.53
N ASP A 94 2.10 -4.08 18.41
CA ASP A 94 3.48 -4.47 18.16
C ASP A 94 3.99 -4.06 16.77
N VAL A 95 3.09 -3.85 15.79
CA VAL A 95 3.46 -3.46 14.42
C VAL A 95 3.77 -1.96 14.37
N PRO A 96 5.01 -1.56 14.01
CA PRO A 96 5.40 -0.16 14.02
C PRO A 96 4.78 0.58 12.83
N VAL A 97 4.31 1.80 13.12
CA VAL A 97 3.68 2.70 12.16
C VAL A 97 4.57 3.91 11.94
N TYR A 98 4.77 4.29 10.68
CA TYR A 98 5.65 5.40 10.31
C TYR A 98 4.94 6.39 9.41
N VAL A 99 5.09 7.68 9.73
CA VAL A 99 4.62 8.76 8.85
C VAL A 99 5.61 8.96 7.71
N GLY A 100 5.10 8.94 6.48
CA GLY A 100 5.86 9.28 5.27
C GLY A 100 5.49 10.65 4.73
N ALA A 101 5.52 10.76 3.39
CA ALA A 101 5.24 11.98 2.67
C ALA A 101 3.82 12.48 2.93
N THR A 102 3.71 13.76 3.30
CA THR A 102 2.45 14.45 3.59
C THR A 102 1.87 15.19 2.38
N GLU A 103 2.63 15.27 1.28
CA GLU A 103 2.29 15.95 0.03
C GLU A 103 2.88 15.18 -1.17
N PRO A 104 2.35 15.35 -2.39
CA PRO A 104 2.93 14.74 -3.58
C PRO A 104 4.32 15.28 -3.91
N PHE A 105 5.05 14.52 -4.72
CA PHE A 105 6.43 14.77 -5.10
C PHE A 105 6.65 16.15 -5.73
N LEU A 106 5.68 16.63 -6.52
CA LEU A 106 5.64 18.01 -7.01
C LEU A 106 4.33 18.68 -6.59
N THR A 107 4.45 19.95 -6.19
CA THR A 107 3.32 20.83 -5.87
C THR A 107 3.29 22.04 -6.82
N PRO A 108 2.11 22.66 -7.07
CA PRO A 108 0.79 22.31 -6.54
C PRO A 108 0.28 20.96 -7.07
N ALA A 109 -0.42 20.21 -6.21
CA ALA A 109 -1.08 18.96 -6.61
C ALA A 109 -2.15 19.23 -7.67
N PRO A 110 -2.52 18.23 -8.49
CA PRO A 110 -3.66 18.36 -9.41
C PRO A 110 -4.93 18.82 -8.69
N ASN A 111 -5.70 19.70 -9.33
CA ASN A 111 -6.93 20.25 -8.74
C ASN A 111 -7.91 19.11 -8.38
N ARG A 112 -8.16 18.93 -7.09
CA ARG A 112 -9.17 18.02 -6.55
C ARG A 112 -10.53 18.68 -6.67
N ASN A 113 -11.56 17.94 -7.11
CA ASN A 113 -12.92 18.37 -6.84
C ASN A 113 -13.17 18.16 -5.33
N VAL A 114 -12.96 19.22 -4.55
CA VAL A 114 -13.00 19.23 -3.08
C VAL A 114 -14.40 19.02 -2.49
N SER A 115 -15.44 18.91 -3.31
CA SER A 115 -16.81 18.82 -2.80
C SER A 115 -17.17 17.47 -2.17
N HIS A 116 -16.51 16.37 -2.55
CA HIS A 116 -16.77 15.04 -1.98
C HIS A 116 -15.52 14.15 -1.99
N TYR A 117 -15.04 13.72 -0.82
CA TYR A 117 -14.06 12.65 -0.70
C TYR A 117 -14.79 11.34 -0.47
N PHE A 118 -14.47 10.33 -1.28
CA PHE A 118 -15.15 9.03 -1.23
C PHE A 118 -15.10 8.42 0.18
N TRP A 119 -13.94 8.50 0.84
CA TRP A 119 -13.72 8.00 2.20
C TRP A 119 -13.91 9.05 3.31
N GLY A 120 -14.51 10.20 3.00
CA GLY A 120 -14.61 11.33 3.95
C GLY A 120 -13.29 12.10 4.11
N ASP A 121 -13.31 13.14 4.95
CA ASP A 121 -12.13 13.97 5.26
C ASP A 121 -11.07 13.20 6.05
N ASN A 122 -11.50 12.33 6.96
CA ASN A 122 -10.61 11.54 7.80
C ASN A 122 -10.20 10.19 7.19
N GLY A 123 -10.71 9.80 6.01
CA GLY A 123 -10.47 8.51 5.37
C GLY A 123 -11.31 7.33 5.89
N PHE A 124 -12.02 7.52 7.01
CA PHE A 124 -12.86 6.53 7.69
C PHE A 124 -14.34 6.97 7.73
N GLY A 125 -14.82 7.54 6.63
CA GLY A 125 -16.22 7.93 6.45
C GLY A 125 -16.69 9.00 7.44
N ASP A 126 -15.75 9.77 7.99
CA ASP A 126 -16.01 10.80 9.01
C ASP A 126 -16.73 10.29 10.27
N VAL A 127 -16.63 8.98 10.53
CA VAL A 127 -17.21 8.34 11.72
C VAL A 127 -16.52 8.83 12.99
N GLU A 128 -17.34 9.19 13.99
CA GLU A 128 -16.85 9.51 15.33
C GLU A 128 -16.66 8.24 16.18
N PHE A 129 -15.42 7.92 16.54
CA PHE A 129 -15.07 6.75 17.36
C PHE A 129 -14.93 7.06 18.86
N GLY A 130 -15.16 8.30 19.27
CA GLY A 130 -15.00 8.74 20.66
C GLY A 130 -13.53 8.87 21.06
N GLN A 131 -12.90 7.78 21.47
CA GLN A 131 -11.50 7.79 21.88
C GLN A 131 -10.55 7.62 20.67
N SER A 132 -9.43 8.35 20.71
CA SER A 132 -8.33 8.12 19.77
C SER A 132 -7.52 6.90 20.21
N PRO A 133 -7.01 6.10 19.26
CA PRO A 133 -6.20 4.92 19.59
C PRO A 133 -4.88 5.33 20.25
N SER A 134 -4.25 4.40 20.97
CA SER A 134 -2.89 4.61 21.48
C SER A 134 -1.90 4.93 20.34
N THR A 135 -0.94 5.81 20.61
CA THR A 135 0.15 6.17 19.70
C THR A 135 1.46 5.45 20.01
N ASP A 136 1.46 4.44 20.88
CA ASP A 136 2.68 3.74 21.31
C ASP A 136 3.45 3.07 20.15
N SER A 137 2.73 2.63 19.11
CA SER A 137 3.33 2.03 17.91
C SER A 137 3.85 3.06 16.91
N LEU A 138 3.48 4.33 17.06
CA LEU A 138 3.91 5.40 16.17
C LEU A 138 5.39 5.70 16.40
N GLN A 139 6.16 5.57 15.33
CA GLN A 139 7.60 5.82 15.36
C GLN A 139 7.91 7.24 14.91
N SER A 140 8.97 7.83 15.48
CA SER A 140 9.41 9.19 15.18
C SER A 140 10.26 9.30 13.90
N VAL A 141 10.80 8.17 13.43
CA VAL A 141 11.59 8.11 12.20
C VAL A 141 10.67 8.24 10.99
N HIS A 142 11.11 8.94 9.95
CA HIS A 142 10.34 9.09 8.72
C HIS A 142 10.26 7.74 7.96
N ALA A 143 9.10 7.42 7.37
CA ALA A 143 8.86 6.14 6.70
C ALA A 143 9.94 5.77 5.67
N VAL A 144 10.42 6.73 4.88
CA VAL A 144 11.44 6.52 3.84
C VAL A 144 12.80 6.12 4.42
N GLU A 145 13.19 6.74 5.54
CA GLU A 145 14.43 6.40 6.24
C GLU A 145 14.35 5.00 6.85
N MET A 146 13.23 4.69 7.49
CA MET A 146 12.99 3.35 8.02
C MET A 146 12.96 2.28 6.91
N MET A 147 12.25 2.52 5.80
CA MET A 147 12.22 1.58 4.69
C MET A 147 13.63 1.26 4.21
N ASN A 148 14.48 2.29 4.06
CA ASN A 148 15.88 2.11 3.74
C ASN A 148 16.57 1.19 4.74
N GLU A 149 16.49 1.48 6.05
CA GLU A 149 17.10 0.64 7.09
C GLU A 149 16.64 -0.82 7.03
N LEU A 150 15.34 -1.07 6.88
CA LEU A 150 14.79 -2.42 6.79
C LEU A 150 15.28 -3.18 5.56
N PHE A 151 15.30 -2.55 4.37
CA PHE A 151 15.82 -3.19 3.16
C PHE A 151 17.33 -3.45 3.24
N GLN A 152 18.08 -2.61 3.95
CA GLN A 152 19.50 -2.82 4.21
C GLN A 152 19.73 -4.00 5.17
N GLN A 153 18.87 -4.13 6.20
CA GLN A 153 18.93 -5.22 7.17
C GLN A 153 18.48 -6.57 6.57
N TYR A 154 17.50 -6.54 5.66
CA TYR A 154 16.89 -7.73 5.07
C TYR A 154 16.86 -7.66 3.53
N PRO A 155 18.02 -7.60 2.86
CA PRO A 155 18.11 -7.38 1.42
C PRO A 155 17.43 -8.50 0.62
N ASN A 156 16.56 -8.11 -0.30
CA ASN A 156 15.71 -8.96 -1.15
C ASN A 156 14.76 -9.89 -0.38
N ARG A 157 14.44 -9.58 0.88
CA ARG A 157 13.56 -10.41 1.73
C ARG A 157 12.21 -9.78 2.04
N ILE A 158 12.10 -8.47 1.86
CA ILE A 158 10.88 -7.71 2.17
C ILE A 158 10.18 -7.37 0.86
N SER A 159 8.91 -7.75 0.76
CA SER A 159 8.01 -7.26 -0.29
C SER A 159 7.41 -5.93 0.15
N LEU A 160 7.33 -4.97 -0.77
CA LEU A 160 6.64 -3.71 -0.54
C LEU A 160 5.30 -3.75 -1.27
N LEU A 161 4.22 -3.56 -0.53
CA LEU A 161 2.88 -3.40 -1.06
C LEU A 161 2.54 -1.91 -0.93
N ALA A 162 2.56 -1.18 -2.05
CA ALA A 162 2.22 0.24 -2.08
C ALA A 162 0.81 0.40 -2.67
N VAL A 163 -0.14 0.69 -1.80
CA VAL A 163 -1.57 0.75 -2.14
C VAL A 163 -2.14 2.17 -2.13
N GLY A 164 -1.33 3.16 -1.74
CA GLY A 164 -1.60 4.60 -1.96
C GLY A 164 -0.70 5.23 -3.05
N PRO A 165 -0.66 6.57 -3.13
CA PRO A 165 0.24 7.31 -4.01
C PRO A 165 1.72 6.97 -3.77
N LEU A 166 2.48 6.80 -4.85
CA LEU A 166 3.84 6.22 -4.81
C LEU A 166 4.95 7.14 -4.27
N THR A 167 4.58 8.22 -3.58
CA THR A 167 5.47 9.28 -3.12
C THR A 167 6.59 8.76 -2.22
N ASN A 168 6.24 7.92 -1.25
CA ASN A 168 7.22 7.30 -0.34
C ASN A 168 8.23 6.45 -1.10
N VAL A 169 7.77 5.68 -2.08
CA VAL A 169 8.62 4.82 -2.91
C VAL A 169 9.52 5.66 -3.83
N ALA A 170 8.99 6.71 -4.44
CA ALA A 170 9.76 7.63 -5.27
C ALA A 170 10.84 8.36 -4.46
N LEU A 171 10.51 8.83 -3.26
CA LEU A 171 11.48 9.44 -2.34
C LEU A 171 12.56 8.44 -1.91
N LEU A 172 12.19 7.19 -1.59
CA LEU A 172 13.15 6.12 -1.30
C LEU A 172 14.15 5.95 -2.45
N TYR A 173 13.65 5.93 -3.69
CA TYR A 173 14.48 5.75 -4.89
C TYR A 173 15.41 6.93 -5.17
N LYS A 174 15.07 8.14 -4.69
CA LYS A 174 15.86 9.36 -4.90
C LYS A 174 16.83 9.63 -3.75
N MET A 175 16.42 9.38 -2.52
CA MET A 175 17.23 9.60 -1.32
C MET A 175 18.23 8.46 -1.09
N TYR A 176 17.84 7.21 -1.40
CA TYR A 176 18.65 6.01 -1.18
C TYR A 176 18.70 5.13 -2.45
N PRO A 177 19.36 5.56 -3.53
CA PRO A 177 19.30 4.89 -4.83
C PRO A 177 19.76 3.42 -4.82
N GLU A 178 20.67 3.03 -3.93
CA GLU A 178 21.19 1.68 -3.76
C GLU A 178 20.20 0.72 -3.09
N THR A 179 19.14 1.23 -2.48
CA THR A 179 18.14 0.43 -1.77
C THR A 179 17.14 -0.21 -2.73
N LYS A 180 17.01 0.32 -3.95
CA LYS A 180 16.12 -0.25 -4.98
C LYS A 180 16.44 -1.71 -5.27
N ASP A 181 17.73 -2.04 -5.33
CA ASP A 181 18.23 -3.40 -5.60
C ASP A 181 18.04 -4.36 -4.40
N LYS A 182 17.56 -3.87 -3.26
CA LYS A 182 17.34 -4.62 -2.02
C LYS A 182 15.87 -4.88 -1.72
N ILE A 183 14.96 -4.35 -2.53
CA ILE A 183 13.54 -4.69 -2.45
C ILE A 183 13.36 -6.12 -2.96
N GLY A 184 12.57 -6.95 -2.25
CA GLY A 184 12.32 -8.34 -2.64
C GLY A 184 11.30 -8.46 -3.77
N ALA A 185 10.21 -7.71 -3.66
CA ALA A 185 9.16 -7.57 -4.67
C ALA A 185 8.42 -6.24 -4.44
N LEU A 186 7.89 -5.65 -5.50
CA LEU A 186 7.05 -4.46 -5.43
C LEU A 186 5.68 -4.77 -6.05
N TYR A 187 4.65 -4.67 -5.23
CA TYR A 187 3.25 -4.77 -5.64
C TYR A 187 2.60 -3.41 -5.46
N ILE A 188 1.85 -2.97 -6.46
CA ILE A 188 1.20 -1.66 -6.46
C ILE A 188 -0.28 -1.83 -6.78
N LEU A 189 -1.14 -1.17 -6.00
CA LEU A 189 -2.49 -0.86 -6.48
C LEU A 189 -2.43 0.46 -7.23
N GLY A 190 -2.84 0.43 -8.49
CA GLY A 190 -3.08 1.65 -9.24
C GLY A 190 -2.72 1.55 -10.70
N GLY A 191 -2.86 2.69 -11.38
CA GLY A 191 -2.71 2.77 -12.82
C GLY A 191 -3.83 2.03 -13.55
N ASN A 192 -3.74 2.07 -14.87
CA ASN A 192 -4.71 1.44 -15.75
C ASN A 192 -4.05 0.91 -17.02
N ARG A 193 -4.70 -0.06 -17.66
CA ARG A 193 -4.17 -0.70 -18.88
C ARG A 193 -4.70 -0.05 -20.14
N ASN A 194 -5.99 0.26 -20.16
CA ASN A 194 -6.74 0.72 -21.32
C ASN A 194 -7.17 2.20 -21.19
N GLY A 195 -6.65 2.92 -20.19
CA GLY A 195 -7.02 4.31 -19.90
C GLY A 195 -8.37 4.47 -19.24
N VAL A 196 -8.92 3.41 -18.63
CA VAL A 196 -10.13 3.52 -17.81
C VAL A 196 -9.72 4.10 -16.46
N GLY A 197 -10.10 5.34 -16.21
CA GLY A 197 -9.82 6.05 -14.96
C GLY A 197 -10.97 5.97 -13.94
N ASN A 198 -10.69 6.41 -12.71
CA ASN A 198 -11.66 6.52 -11.61
C ASN A 198 -11.62 7.88 -10.89
N THR A 199 -10.78 8.81 -11.34
CA THR A 199 -10.65 10.13 -10.73
C THR A 199 -10.83 11.26 -11.75
N ALA A 200 -9.84 11.52 -12.60
CA ALA A 200 -9.82 12.61 -13.54
C ALA A 200 -9.21 12.15 -14.87
N GLY A 201 -9.90 12.46 -15.96
CA GLY A 201 -9.49 12.04 -17.29
C GLY A 201 -9.31 10.52 -17.39
N ALA A 202 -8.20 10.10 -17.99
CA ALA A 202 -7.85 8.70 -18.18
C ALA A 202 -6.92 8.14 -17.09
N ALA A 203 -6.92 8.71 -15.88
CA ALA A 203 -6.04 8.29 -14.79
C ALA A 203 -6.77 7.56 -13.67
N GLU A 204 -6.05 6.62 -13.04
CA GLU A 204 -6.43 6.00 -11.78
C GLU A 204 -5.96 6.89 -10.61
N PHE A 205 -6.69 6.88 -9.50
CA PHE A 205 -6.50 7.71 -8.31
C PHE A 205 -5.05 7.77 -7.82
N ASN A 206 -4.42 6.68 -7.42
CA ASN A 206 -3.07 6.69 -6.86
C ASN A 206 -2.04 7.29 -7.82
N PHE A 207 -2.15 6.95 -9.10
CA PHE A 207 -1.27 7.52 -10.14
C PHE A 207 -1.57 8.99 -10.41
N PHE A 208 -2.83 9.42 -10.37
CA PHE A 208 -3.21 10.81 -10.55
C PHE A 208 -2.79 11.67 -9.35
N ARG A 209 -2.82 11.12 -8.13
CA ARG A 209 -2.45 11.83 -6.91
C ARG A 209 -0.97 12.18 -6.85
N ASP A 210 -0.12 11.39 -7.50
CA ASP A 210 1.28 11.74 -7.70
C ASP A 210 1.87 11.13 -9.00
N PRO A 211 1.60 11.75 -10.17
CA PRO A 211 2.04 11.24 -11.46
C PRO A 211 3.56 11.19 -11.56
N GLU A 212 4.25 12.17 -10.96
CA GLU A 212 5.70 12.23 -10.94
C GLU A 212 6.32 11.10 -10.13
N ALA A 213 5.76 10.79 -8.94
CA ALA A 213 6.22 9.65 -8.17
C ALA A 213 5.98 8.34 -8.93
N ALA A 214 4.81 8.15 -9.54
CA ALA A 214 4.53 6.97 -10.34
C ALA A 214 5.50 6.84 -11.53
N HIS A 215 5.79 7.95 -12.23
CA HIS A 215 6.79 8.01 -13.28
C HIS A 215 8.18 7.60 -12.77
N ILE A 216 8.62 8.15 -11.63
CA ILE A 216 9.90 7.84 -11.01
C ILE A 216 10.00 6.35 -10.66
N VAL A 217 8.95 5.76 -10.09
CA VAL A 217 8.95 4.36 -9.65
C VAL A 217 9.02 3.43 -10.85
N LEU A 218 8.13 3.57 -11.84
CA LEU A 218 8.10 2.67 -13.00
C LEU A 218 9.37 2.77 -13.87
N ASN A 219 10.02 3.93 -13.92
CA ASN A 219 11.22 4.11 -14.73
C ASN A 219 12.53 3.81 -14.01
N ASN A 220 12.55 3.78 -12.67
CA ASN A 220 13.79 3.56 -11.91
C ASN A 220 13.77 2.30 -11.03
N SER A 221 12.71 1.49 -11.07
CA SER A 221 12.71 0.20 -10.38
C SER A 221 13.59 -0.80 -11.12
N PRO A 222 14.52 -1.49 -10.43
CA PRO A 222 15.27 -2.61 -11.01
C PRO A 222 14.42 -3.89 -11.10
N LEU A 223 13.24 -3.89 -10.47
CA LEU A 223 12.28 -4.99 -10.49
C LEU A 223 11.25 -4.76 -11.59
N VAL A 224 10.70 -5.86 -12.12
CA VAL A 224 9.44 -5.80 -12.86
C VAL A 224 8.31 -5.68 -11.84
N VAL A 225 7.60 -4.55 -11.84
CA VAL A 225 6.62 -4.19 -10.81
C VAL A 225 5.30 -4.92 -11.04
N HIS A 226 4.75 -5.54 -10.00
CA HIS A 226 3.42 -6.15 -10.08
C HIS A 226 2.35 -5.08 -9.89
N VAL A 227 1.52 -4.86 -10.90
CA VAL A 227 0.48 -3.83 -10.88
C VAL A 227 -0.89 -4.49 -10.86
N PHE A 228 -1.68 -4.18 -9.84
CA PHE A 228 -3.11 -4.46 -9.81
C PHE A 228 -3.86 -3.20 -10.29
N PRO A 229 -4.29 -3.14 -11.56
CA PRO A 229 -4.85 -1.93 -12.12
C PRO A 229 -6.33 -1.77 -11.74
N TRP A 230 -6.84 -0.54 -11.90
CA TRP A 230 -8.25 -0.24 -11.70
C TRP A 230 -9.19 -1.13 -12.52
N GLU A 231 -8.84 -1.45 -13.77
CA GLU A 231 -9.71 -2.27 -14.60
C GLU A 231 -9.92 -3.68 -14.05
N THR A 232 -8.94 -4.23 -13.32
CA THR A 232 -9.07 -5.55 -12.71
C THR A 232 -9.97 -5.50 -11.48
N VAL A 233 -9.97 -4.37 -10.75
CA VAL A 233 -10.91 -4.10 -9.66
C VAL A 233 -12.35 -4.11 -10.20
N LEU A 234 -12.60 -3.46 -11.35
CA LEU A 234 -13.93 -3.40 -11.98
C LEU A 234 -14.49 -4.76 -12.41
N LEU A 235 -13.63 -5.77 -12.60
CA LEU A 235 -14.07 -7.13 -12.91
C LEU A 235 -14.63 -7.87 -11.69
N GLN A 236 -14.39 -7.36 -10.48
CA GLN A 236 -14.84 -7.98 -9.24
C GLN A 236 -16.27 -7.53 -8.92
N THR A 237 -17.16 -8.48 -8.64
CA THR A 237 -18.61 -8.24 -8.56
C THR A 237 -19.15 -8.36 -7.13
N PHE A 238 -18.45 -7.83 -6.14
CA PHE A 238 -18.96 -7.84 -4.76
C PHE A 238 -19.99 -6.72 -4.58
N THR A 239 -21.17 -7.07 -4.05
CA THR A 239 -22.21 -6.08 -3.75
C THR A 239 -22.09 -5.61 -2.30
N THR A 240 -22.48 -4.36 -2.05
CA THR A 240 -22.59 -3.80 -0.69
C THR A 240 -23.53 -4.64 0.17
N ARG A 241 -24.65 -5.11 -0.42
CA ARG A 241 -25.55 -6.09 0.23
C ARG A 241 -24.82 -7.35 0.70
N TRP A 242 -23.99 -7.96 -0.16
CA TRP A 242 -23.24 -9.14 0.24
C TRP A 242 -22.21 -8.81 1.34
N ARG A 243 -21.51 -7.68 1.19
CA ARG A 243 -20.52 -7.18 2.15
C ARG A 243 -21.13 -7.01 3.55
N PHE A 244 -22.25 -6.31 3.68
CA PHE A 244 -22.88 -6.12 5.00
C PHE A 244 -23.53 -7.40 5.53
N ALA A 245 -24.18 -8.20 4.68
CA ALA A 245 -24.79 -9.45 5.14
C ALA A 245 -23.75 -10.48 5.62
N THR A 246 -22.57 -10.54 4.99
CA THR A 246 -21.53 -11.51 5.33
C THR A 246 -20.87 -11.22 6.68
N PHE A 247 -20.71 -9.94 7.01
CA PHE A 247 -19.96 -9.49 8.18
C PHE A 247 -20.84 -8.80 9.23
N ALA A 248 -22.17 -8.96 9.14
CA ALA A 248 -23.12 -8.36 10.08
C ALA A 248 -22.89 -8.85 11.53
N GLU A 249 -22.54 -10.12 11.68
CA GLU A 249 -22.27 -10.79 12.96
C GLU A 249 -20.79 -11.22 13.05
N THR A 250 -19.89 -10.39 12.54
CA THR A 250 -18.44 -10.63 12.63
C THR A 250 -18.00 -10.74 14.08
N THR A 251 -17.04 -11.63 14.35
CA THR A 251 -16.33 -11.68 15.64
C THR A 251 -14.94 -11.03 15.55
N ASN A 252 -14.56 -10.55 14.36
CA ASN A 252 -13.32 -9.82 14.14
C ASN A 252 -13.53 -8.32 14.46
N PRO A 253 -12.88 -7.77 15.50
CA PRO A 253 -13.11 -6.40 15.95
C PRO A 253 -12.73 -5.34 14.91
N ALA A 254 -11.73 -5.61 14.05
CA ALA A 254 -11.38 -4.68 12.98
C ALA A 254 -12.49 -4.58 11.92
N ILE A 255 -13.19 -5.69 11.67
CA ILE A 255 -14.33 -5.69 10.75
C ILE A 255 -15.53 -4.97 11.38
N GLU A 256 -15.68 -4.97 12.71
CA GLU A 256 -16.70 -4.13 13.38
C GLU A 256 -16.40 -2.63 13.17
N VAL A 257 -15.13 -2.22 13.28
CA VAL A 257 -14.70 -0.86 12.92
C VAL A 257 -15.05 -0.56 11.46
N LEU A 258 -14.67 -1.44 10.54
CA LEU A 258 -14.94 -1.28 9.10
C LEU A 258 -16.43 -1.29 8.76
N ASN A 259 -17.27 -2.03 9.49
CA ASN A 259 -18.72 -1.98 9.32
C ASN A 259 -19.27 -0.59 9.60
N ARG A 260 -18.76 0.10 10.63
CA ARG A 260 -19.17 1.49 10.94
C ARG A 260 -18.71 2.45 9.86
N VAL A 261 -17.44 2.36 9.44
CA VAL A 261 -16.85 3.19 8.38
C VAL A 261 -17.61 3.03 7.07
N GLU A 262 -17.73 1.79 6.60
CA GLU A 262 -18.30 1.51 5.30
C GLU A 262 -19.81 1.70 5.27
N TYR A 263 -20.51 1.67 6.41
CA TYR A 263 -21.92 2.05 6.45
C TYR A 263 -22.11 3.51 6.04
N GLU A 264 -21.26 4.45 6.48
CA GLU A 264 -21.33 5.85 6.06
C GLU A 264 -20.94 6.03 4.58
N VAL A 265 -19.94 5.28 4.11
CA VAL A 265 -19.38 5.45 2.75
C VAL A 265 -20.23 4.77 1.68
N TYR A 266 -20.76 3.58 1.95
CA TYR A 266 -21.46 2.74 0.98
C TYR A 266 -22.98 2.70 1.18
N ALA A 267 -23.56 3.58 2.01
CA ALA A 267 -25.01 3.60 2.29
C ALA A 267 -25.87 3.66 1.02
N GLU A 268 -25.42 4.42 0.02
CA GLU A 268 -26.14 4.68 -1.24
C GLU A 268 -25.51 3.96 -2.45
N GLU A 269 -24.52 3.10 -2.22
CA GLU A 269 -23.77 2.41 -3.26
C GLU A 269 -24.19 0.94 -3.38
N ASP A 270 -24.24 0.40 -4.60
CA ASP A 270 -24.61 -1.00 -4.86
C ASP A 270 -23.38 -1.95 -4.87
N ILE A 271 -22.21 -1.41 -5.20
CA ILE A 271 -20.98 -2.18 -5.42
C ILE A 271 -19.96 -1.85 -4.34
N TRP A 272 -19.45 -2.88 -3.68
CA TRP A 272 -18.39 -2.74 -2.69
C TRP A 272 -17.03 -2.97 -3.36
N THR A 273 -16.14 -1.99 -3.23
CA THR A 273 -14.90 -1.93 -4.01
C THR A 273 -13.68 -1.84 -3.09
N PRO A 274 -13.25 -2.95 -2.46
CA PRO A 274 -12.08 -2.97 -1.57
C PRO A 274 -10.77 -3.08 -2.40
N CYS A 275 -10.38 -2.00 -3.09
CA CYS A 275 -9.33 -2.03 -4.10
C CYS A 275 -8.01 -2.62 -3.57
N ASP A 276 -7.51 -2.09 -2.46
CA ASP A 276 -6.20 -2.38 -1.90
C ASP A 276 -6.07 -3.81 -1.39
N MET A 277 -7.19 -4.34 -0.89
CA MET A 277 -7.28 -5.71 -0.40
C MET A 277 -6.89 -6.73 -1.47
N TYR A 278 -7.15 -6.47 -2.75
CA TYR A 278 -6.74 -7.39 -3.81
C TYR A 278 -5.22 -7.53 -3.92
N VAL A 279 -4.45 -6.47 -3.64
CA VAL A 279 -2.99 -6.54 -3.61
C VAL A 279 -2.52 -7.43 -2.46
N ALA A 280 -3.12 -7.29 -1.27
CA ALA A 280 -2.86 -8.19 -0.14
C ALA A 280 -3.24 -9.64 -0.47
N ALA A 281 -4.38 -9.88 -1.12
CA ALA A 281 -4.83 -11.21 -1.52
C ALA A 281 -3.84 -11.88 -2.49
N VAL A 282 -3.40 -11.15 -3.52
CA VAL A 282 -2.40 -11.64 -4.50
C VAL A 282 -1.08 -11.94 -3.81
N PHE A 283 -0.62 -11.08 -2.91
CA PHE A 283 0.59 -11.32 -2.13
C PHE A 283 0.46 -12.57 -1.26
N LEU A 284 -0.66 -12.74 -0.55
CA LEU A 284 -0.90 -13.89 0.32
C LEU A 284 -0.95 -15.20 -0.45
N ASN A 285 -1.64 -15.20 -1.59
CA ASN A 285 -1.87 -16.38 -2.40
C ASN A 285 -1.71 -16.11 -3.91
N GLY A 286 -0.50 -16.31 -4.42
CA GLY A 286 -0.22 -16.15 -5.85
C GLY A 286 -0.98 -17.11 -6.77
N THR A 287 -1.60 -18.18 -6.25
CA THR A 287 -2.39 -19.12 -7.08
C THR A 287 -3.71 -18.54 -7.55
N ILE A 288 -4.14 -17.38 -7.01
CA ILE A 288 -5.37 -16.72 -7.47
C ILE A 288 -5.17 -15.99 -8.80
N LEU A 289 -3.93 -15.77 -9.24
CA LEU A 289 -3.64 -15.12 -10.50
C LEU A 289 -4.05 -16.02 -11.67
N GLN A 290 -5.03 -15.59 -12.46
CA GLN A 290 -5.52 -16.36 -13.61
C GLN A 290 -4.85 -15.91 -14.91
N THR A 291 -4.77 -14.60 -15.14
CA THR A 291 -4.08 -14.03 -16.31
C THR A 291 -3.30 -12.80 -15.89
N THR A 292 -2.02 -12.79 -16.26
CA THR A 292 -1.12 -11.65 -16.13
C THR A 292 -0.37 -11.43 -17.44
N GLN A 293 0.05 -10.20 -17.68
CA GLN A 293 0.87 -9.90 -18.85
C GLN A 293 1.90 -8.82 -18.53
N SER A 294 3.14 -9.01 -18.99
CA SER A 294 4.19 -8.02 -18.82
C SER A 294 4.21 -7.02 -19.97
N TYR A 295 4.56 -5.78 -19.65
CA TYR A 295 4.66 -4.68 -20.61
C TYR A 295 5.79 -3.73 -20.26
N ARG A 296 6.23 -2.96 -21.26
CA ARG A 296 6.78 -1.62 -21.00
C ARG A 296 5.60 -0.66 -20.78
N ALA A 297 5.62 0.03 -19.65
CA ALA A 297 4.67 1.08 -19.30
C ALA A 297 5.40 2.38 -18.97
N GLU A 298 4.76 3.49 -19.29
CA GLU A 298 5.16 4.85 -18.92
C GLU A 298 4.02 5.54 -18.17
N VAL A 299 4.32 6.61 -17.44
CA VAL A 299 3.29 7.47 -16.85
C VAL A 299 3.27 8.79 -17.61
N GLU A 300 2.10 9.15 -18.13
CA GLU A 300 1.93 10.40 -18.87
C GLU A 300 1.89 11.59 -17.91
N LEU A 301 2.74 12.60 -18.14
CA LEU A 301 2.90 13.74 -17.24
C LEU A 301 2.36 15.06 -17.81
N ASN A 302 2.14 15.17 -19.12
CA ASN A 302 1.93 16.47 -19.75
C ASN A 302 0.50 16.66 -20.27
N GLY A 303 -0.16 15.59 -20.71
CA GLY A 303 -1.48 15.66 -21.34
C GLY A 303 -2.58 16.19 -20.40
N SER A 304 -3.45 17.07 -20.90
CA SER A 304 -4.56 17.60 -20.08
C SER A 304 -5.66 16.58 -19.75
N VAL A 305 -5.80 15.54 -20.58
CA VAL A 305 -6.81 14.47 -20.41
C VAL A 305 -6.18 13.18 -19.87
N THR A 306 -4.88 12.97 -20.10
CA THR A 306 -4.18 11.71 -19.83
C THR A 306 -3.09 11.83 -18.78
N ARG A 307 -2.89 13.00 -18.15
CA ARG A 307 -1.91 13.12 -17.05
C ARG A 307 -2.26 12.16 -15.91
N GLY A 308 -1.28 11.34 -15.50
CA GLY A 308 -1.44 10.25 -14.54
C GLY A 308 -1.85 8.91 -15.17
N MET A 309 -2.14 8.84 -16.46
CA MET A 309 -2.42 7.57 -17.14
C MET A 309 -1.16 6.70 -17.17
N MET A 310 -1.30 5.41 -16.88
CA MET A 310 -0.27 4.41 -17.15
C MET A 310 -0.37 3.98 -18.62
N ALA A 311 0.49 4.52 -19.47
CA ALA A 311 0.50 4.24 -20.90
C ALA A 311 1.22 2.92 -21.19
N ILE A 312 0.49 1.91 -21.64
CA ILE A 312 1.05 0.63 -22.08
C ILE A 312 1.66 0.77 -23.49
N LEU A 313 2.96 0.57 -23.61
CA LEU A 313 3.68 0.66 -24.88
C LEU A 313 3.62 -0.68 -25.63
N HIS A 314 2.45 -1.04 -26.16
CA HIS A 314 2.21 -2.31 -26.85
C HIS A 314 3.16 -2.63 -28.02
N HIS A 315 3.80 -1.62 -28.61
CA HIS A 315 4.77 -1.78 -29.69
C HIS A 315 6.13 -2.32 -29.22
N VAL A 316 6.46 -2.16 -27.93
CA VAL A 316 7.66 -2.73 -27.32
C VAL A 316 7.44 -4.22 -27.13
N LYS A 317 8.13 -5.04 -27.93
CA LYS A 317 8.04 -6.51 -27.90
C LYS A 317 9.18 -7.17 -27.14
N ASP A 318 10.27 -6.42 -26.93
CA ASP A 318 11.43 -6.88 -26.19
C ASP A 318 11.11 -6.93 -24.69
N VAL A 319 10.94 -8.15 -24.18
CA VAL A 319 10.58 -8.41 -22.78
C VAL A 319 11.64 -7.89 -21.80
N SER A 320 12.90 -7.75 -22.22
CA SER A 320 13.96 -7.18 -21.36
C SER A 320 13.74 -5.70 -21.02
N GLN A 321 12.88 -5.01 -21.78
CA GLN A 321 12.50 -3.62 -21.54
C GLN A 321 11.20 -3.50 -20.72
N HIS A 322 10.51 -4.62 -20.44
CA HIS A 322 9.28 -4.58 -19.66
C HIS A 322 9.58 -4.23 -18.20
N ASN A 323 8.83 -3.30 -17.64
CA ASN A 323 8.98 -2.79 -16.27
C ASN A 323 7.76 -3.07 -15.39
N VAL A 324 6.65 -3.57 -15.96
CA VAL A 324 5.45 -3.95 -15.21
C VAL A 324 4.95 -5.34 -15.61
N ILE A 325 4.35 -6.05 -14.65
CA ILE A 325 3.42 -7.16 -14.84
C ILE A 325 2.04 -6.66 -14.42
N VAL A 326 1.15 -6.53 -15.39
CA VAL A 326 -0.26 -6.17 -15.14
C VAL A 326 -1.03 -7.44 -14.81
N ILE A 327 -1.77 -7.41 -13.71
CA ILE A 327 -2.66 -8.48 -13.29
C ILE A 327 -4.02 -8.25 -13.93
N ASP A 328 -4.36 -9.00 -14.98
CA ASP A 328 -5.60 -8.79 -15.74
C ASP A 328 -6.81 -9.51 -15.13
N ARG A 329 -6.62 -10.69 -14.53
CA ARG A 329 -7.70 -11.46 -13.88
C ARG A 329 -7.21 -12.26 -12.69
N ILE A 330 -8.10 -12.38 -11.70
CA ILE A 330 -7.92 -13.19 -10.50
C ILE A 330 -9.12 -14.12 -10.28
N ASP A 331 -8.93 -15.17 -9.49
CA ASP A 331 -10.00 -16.04 -9.01
C ASP A 331 -10.85 -15.34 -7.94
N ALA A 332 -11.92 -14.68 -8.38
CA ALA A 332 -12.86 -13.98 -7.50
C ALA A 332 -13.52 -14.90 -6.46
N GLN A 333 -13.66 -16.21 -6.74
CA GLN A 333 -14.24 -17.15 -5.77
C GLN A 333 -13.25 -17.51 -4.66
N GLU A 334 -11.96 -17.61 -4.98
CA GLU A 334 -10.92 -17.76 -3.95
C GLU A 334 -10.81 -16.47 -3.11
N VAL A 335 -10.83 -15.28 -3.74
CA VAL A 335 -10.84 -14.01 -2.98
C VAL A 335 -12.04 -13.93 -2.05
N ARG A 336 -13.24 -14.31 -2.52
CA ARG A 336 -14.43 -14.38 -1.67
C ARG A 336 -14.24 -15.30 -0.47
N ARG A 337 -13.60 -16.47 -0.66
CA ARG A 337 -13.29 -17.41 0.42
C ARG A 337 -12.27 -16.84 1.40
N MET A 338 -11.25 -16.14 0.91
CA MET A 338 -10.26 -15.45 1.74
C MET A 338 -10.92 -14.38 2.61
N LEU A 339 -11.83 -13.58 2.05
CA LEU A 339 -12.59 -12.57 2.78
C LEU A 339 -13.49 -13.17 3.86
N ILE A 340 -14.30 -14.18 3.53
CA ILE A 340 -15.18 -14.84 4.50
C ILE A 340 -14.37 -15.42 5.68
N ALA A 341 -13.15 -15.91 5.42
CA ALA A 341 -12.29 -16.45 6.46
C ALA A 341 -11.85 -15.40 7.49
N LEU A 342 -11.90 -14.09 7.17
CA LEU A 342 -11.54 -13.01 8.09
C LEU A 342 -12.57 -12.80 9.21
N ASN A 343 -13.82 -13.27 9.02
CA ASN A 343 -14.94 -13.05 9.95
C ASN A 343 -14.67 -13.58 11.38
N HIS A 344 -13.76 -14.56 11.49
CA HIS A 344 -13.43 -15.27 12.73
C HIS A 344 -11.91 -15.32 13.01
N ALA A 345 -11.13 -14.51 12.30
CA ALA A 345 -9.67 -14.59 12.30
C ALA A 345 -9.01 -13.72 13.37
#